data_AF-A0A3N9PDC5-F1
#
_entry.id   AF-A0A3N9PDC5-F1
#
_cell.length_a   1.000
_cell.length_b   1.000
_cell.length_c   1.000
_cell.angle_alpha   90.00
_cell.angle_beta   90.00
_cell.angle_gamma   90.00
#
_symmetry.space_group_name_H-M   'P 1'
#
loop_
_entity.id
_entity.type
_entity.pdbx_description
1 polymer ?
#
loop_
_entity_poly.entity_id
_entity_poly.type
_entity_poly.pdbx_seq_one_letter_code
_entity_poly.pdbx_strand_id
1 'polypeptide(L)'
;QAKLHFSYGHFFQMPDAYALYNNHNFIIPEANFATTLGNPQLEPEKSVKYEVGLWQELIDGLGLNVALYYTDVYNLLSTAIITTYDDVRYGLYTNKDYGNRKGLEVGIDATFSRFYGSVNYTLQYTRGNADNPTQTFTRAGNSMDPIARLIPLSWDQRHTLNATVGYNTRKYGMNLTGYYNSGTTFTWTPLTDSRLALVNLYPNNAYKPANFSVDFNGHYEIPLRGSYKMRLSMLIYNLFDAKNELVVDSTTGRANQQIVRETDLLLHRSDFNTYYDRINNPANLSAPREIKISLGFYF
;
A
#
# COMPACT_ATOMS: atom_id res chain seq x y z
N GLN A 1 -12.57 8.63 -31.90
CA GLN A 1 -12.00 9.99 -31.65
C GLN A 1 -10.73 9.89 -30.81
N ALA A 2 -9.89 10.94 -30.75
CA ALA A 2 -8.69 10.94 -29.90
C ALA A 2 -8.56 12.28 -29.14
N LYS A 3 -8.17 12.22 -27.88
CA LYS A 3 -7.97 13.38 -26.99
C LYS A 3 -6.64 13.21 -26.27
N LEU A 4 -5.75 14.17 -26.48
CA LEU A 4 -4.52 14.31 -25.71
C LEU A 4 -4.73 15.38 -24.64
N HIS A 5 -4.23 15.14 -23.44
CA HIS A 5 -4.15 16.17 -22.40
C HIS A 5 -2.78 16.15 -21.73
N PHE A 6 -2.39 17.33 -21.28
CA PHE A 6 -1.20 17.54 -20.46
C PHE A 6 -1.63 18.34 -19.24
N SER A 7 -1.20 17.88 -18.06
CA SER A 7 -1.53 18.50 -16.79
C SER A 7 -0.26 18.78 -16.01
N TYR A 8 -0.16 19.98 -15.46
CA TYR A 8 0.90 20.40 -14.55
C TYR A 8 0.30 21.14 -13.38
N GLY A 9 0.69 20.77 -12.16
CA GLY A 9 0.12 21.37 -10.96
C GLY A 9 1.06 21.32 -9.76
N HIS A 10 0.92 22.35 -8.92
CA HIS A 10 1.53 22.44 -7.62
C HIS A 10 0.48 22.25 -6.55
N PHE A 11 0.75 21.35 -5.60
CA PHE A 11 -0.13 21.07 -4.48
C PHE A 11 0.66 21.23 -3.19
N PHE A 12 0.00 21.77 -2.17
CA PHE A 12 0.57 22.00 -0.87
C PHE A 12 -0.31 21.34 0.19
N GLN A 13 0.31 20.65 1.14
CA GLN A 13 -0.36 20.03 2.25
C GLN A 13 0.26 20.52 3.55
N MET A 14 -0.57 20.99 4.47
CA MET A 14 -0.08 21.38 5.81
C MET A 14 0.42 20.14 6.56
N PRO A 15 1.49 20.27 7.35
CA PRO A 15 1.96 19.19 8.22
C PRO A 15 0.88 18.72 9.18
N ASP A 16 0.91 17.43 9.51
CA ASP A 16 -0.01 16.86 10.48
C ASP A 16 0.16 17.52 11.85
N ALA A 17 -0.95 17.66 12.59
CA ALA A 17 -0.96 18.32 13.89
C ALA A 17 0.00 17.69 14.90
N TYR A 18 0.24 16.37 14.83
CA TYR A 18 1.20 15.72 15.72
C TYR A 18 2.63 16.25 15.46
N ALA A 19 3.02 16.48 14.21
CA ALA A 19 4.36 16.98 13.89
C ALA A 19 4.56 18.43 14.36
N LEU A 20 3.48 19.20 14.50
CA LEU A 20 3.50 20.57 15.02
C LEU A 20 3.51 20.62 16.56
N TYR A 21 2.71 19.78 17.21
CA TYR A 21 2.40 19.89 18.65
C TYR A 21 2.90 18.73 19.52
N ASN A 22 3.62 17.76 18.96
CA ASN A 22 4.14 16.64 19.75
C ASN A 22 4.99 17.17 20.92
N ASN A 23 4.74 16.66 22.13
CA ASN A 23 5.40 17.09 23.35
C ASN A 23 5.40 18.63 23.52
N HIS A 24 4.20 19.23 23.49
CA HIS A 24 3.99 20.68 23.65
C HIS A 24 4.50 21.27 24.97
N ASN A 25 4.82 20.43 25.96
CA ASN A 25 5.42 20.86 27.22
C ASN A 25 6.95 21.00 27.13
N PHE A 26 7.55 20.68 25.96
CA PHE A 26 8.98 20.75 25.70
C PHE A 26 9.84 19.98 26.72
N ILE A 27 9.32 18.87 27.24
CA ILE A 27 10.01 18.06 28.24
C ILE A 27 10.97 17.10 27.54
N ILE A 28 12.27 17.28 27.79
CA ILE A 28 13.32 16.41 27.26
C ILE A 28 13.81 15.52 28.41
N PRO A 29 13.60 14.20 28.35
CA PRO A 29 14.14 13.27 29.34
C PRO A 29 15.66 13.17 29.19
N GLU A 30 16.36 12.75 30.25
CA GLU A 30 17.83 12.57 30.25
C GLU A 30 18.32 11.47 29.29
N ALA A 31 17.40 10.61 28.83
CA ALA A 31 17.73 9.50 27.94
C ALA A 31 17.92 9.97 26.48
N ASN A 32 19.08 9.63 25.90
CA ASN A 32 19.39 9.86 24.49
C ASN A 32 18.40 9.14 23.56
N PHE A 33 17.98 9.83 22.51
CA PHE A 33 17.05 9.35 21.47
C PHE A 33 15.68 8.87 22.01
N ALA A 34 15.28 9.31 23.20
CA ALA A 34 14.05 8.83 23.84
C ALA A 34 12.79 9.60 23.43
N THR A 35 12.91 10.84 22.96
CA THR A 35 11.77 11.69 22.64
C THR A 35 11.92 12.43 21.31
N THR A 36 10.77 12.78 20.74
CA THR A 36 10.68 13.70 19.61
C THR A 36 9.82 14.91 20.01
N LEU A 37 10.17 16.08 19.50
CA LEU A 37 9.47 17.35 19.71
C LEU A 37 8.81 17.82 18.42
N GLY A 38 7.61 18.36 18.57
CA GLY A 38 6.89 19.07 17.52
C GLY A 38 7.60 20.35 17.13
N ASN A 39 7.39 20.79 15.89
CA ASN A 39 7.95 22.02 15.37
C ASN A 39 6.88 22.86 14.66
N PRO A 40 6.40 23.96 15.27
CA PRO A 40 5.43 24.86 14.64
C PRO A 40 5.95 25.59 13.39
N GLN A 41 7.27 25.57 13.13
CA GLN A 41 7.89 26.21 11.97
C GLN A 41 8.00 25.27 10.76
N LEU A 42 7.35 24.11 10.79
CA LEU A 42 7.32 23.19 9.65
C LEU A 42 6.70 23.86 8.42
N GLU A 43 7.36 23.70 7.29
CA GLU A 43 6.84 24.10 6.00
C GLU A 43 5.81 23.08 5.48
N PRO A 44 4.82 23.52 4.70
CA PRO A 44 3.93 22.61 3.99
C PRO A 44 4.70 21.69 3.04
N GLU A 45 4.24 20.44 2.94
CA GLU A 45 4.72 19.50 1.93
C GLU A 45 4.32 20.01 0.55
N LYS A 46 5.23 19.95 -0.41
CA LYS A 46 5.00 20.44 -1.78
C LYS A 46 5.06 19.29 -2.77
N SER A 47 3.95 19.00 -3.42
CA SER A 47 3.87 18.04 -4.52
C SER A 47 3.84 18.76 -5.87
N VAL A 48 4.80 18.44 -6.75
CA VAL A 48 4.84 18.90 -8.14
C VAL A 48 4.45 17.73 -9.03
N LYS A 49 3.32 17.85 -9.73
CA LYS A 49 2.77 16.78 -10.57
C LYS A 49 2.83 17.15 -12.04
N TYR A 50 3.27 16.20 -12.84
CA TYR A 50 3.27 16.22 -14.29
C TYR A 50 2.51 14.99 -14.79
N GLU A 51 1.62 15.18 -15.76
CA GLU A 51 0.86 14.09 -16.35
C GLU A 51 0.65 14.35 -17.85
N VAL A 52 0.84 13.31 -18.65
CA VAL A 52 0.51 13.28 -20.06
C VAL A 52 -0.46 12.12 -20.26
N GLY A 53 -1.66 12.41 -20.76
CA GLY A 53 -2.68 11.40 -21.01
C GLY A 53 -3.16 11.41 -22.45
N LEU A 54 -3.37 10.22 -22.99
CA LEU A 54 -3.91 9.96 -24.31
C LEU A 54 -5.15 9.08 -24.15
N TRP A 55 -6.29 9.60 -24.56
CA TRP A 55 -7.50 8.81 -24.74
C TRP A 55 -7.78 8.64 -26.23
N GLN A 56 -8.03 7.42 -26.66
CA GLN A 56 -8.37 7.08 -28.03
C GLN A 56 -9.45 6.02 -28.07
N GLU A 57 -10.52 6.31 -28.80
CA GLU A 57 -11.50 5.31 -29.20
C GLU A 57 -10.96 4.58 -30.44
N LEU A 58 -10.69 3.28 -30.29
CA LEU A 58 -10.09 2.44 -31.33
C LEU A 58 -11.14 1.93 -32.32
N ILE A 59 -12.27 1.47 -31.80
CA ILE A 59 -13.48 1.08 -32.53
C ILE A 59 -14.68 1.52 -31.71
N ASP A 60 -15.87 1.54 -32.33
CA ASP A 60 -17.10 1.89 -31.62
C ASP A 60 -17.31 0.94 -30.42
N GLY A 61 -17.42 1.52 -29.23
CA GLY A 61 -17.50 0.78 -27.97
C GLY A 61 -16.16 0.32 -27.36
N LEU A 62 -14.99 0.60 -27.96
CA LEU A 62 -13.66 0.29 -27.39
C LEU A 62 -12.81 1.55 -27.19
N GLY A 63 -12.63 1.95 -25.94
CA GLY A 63 -11.75 3.04 -25.51
C GLY A 63 -10.42 2.51 -24.98
N LEU A 64 -9.34 3.18 -25.36
CA LEU A 64 -8.01 3.04 -24.79
C LEU A 64 -7.63 4.35 -24.10
N ASN A 65 -7.18 4.27 -22.86
CA ASN A 65 -6.61 5.37 -22.10
C ASN A 65 -5.18 5.01 -21.70
N VAL A 66 -4.24 5.91 -21.95
CA VAL A 66 -2.84 5.76 -21.55
C VAL A 66 -2.42 7.04 -20.85
N ALA A 67 -2.01 6.95 -19.60
CA ALA A 67 -1.51 8.08 -18.83
C ALA A 67 -0.11 7.81 -18.29
N LEU A 68 0.80 8.75 -18.51
CA LEU A 68 2.12 8.79 -17.92
C LEU A 68 2.15 9.89 -16.89
N TYR A 69 2.56 9.57 -15.66
CA TYR A 69 2.64 10.55 -14.59
C TYR A 69 4.00 10.53 -13.90
N TYR A 70 4.38 11.70 -13.42
CA TYR A 70 5.56 11.91 -12.61
C TYR A 70 5.23 12.92 -11.51
N THR A 71 5.48 12.55 -10.26
CA THR A 71 5.23 13.39 -9.09
C THR A 71 6.48 13.44 -8.24
N ASP A 72 6.94 14.64 -7.95
CA ASP A 72 7.94 14.90 -6.92
C ASP A 72 7.25 15.44 -5.67
N VAL A 73 7.64 14.93 -4.52
CA VAL A 73 7.18 15.40 -3.21
C VAL A 73 8.38 15.92 -2.43
N TYR A 74 8.39 17.22 -2.23
CA TYR A 74 9.41 17.97 -1.49
C TYR A 74 8.90 18.29 -0.09
N ASN A 75 9.83 18.65 0.78
CA ASN A 75 9.56 19.05 2.16
C ASN A 75 8.82 17.97 2.95
N LEU A 76 9.06 16.68 2.66
CA LEU A 76 8.49 15.61 3.48
C LEU A 76 9.03 15.71 4.91
N LEU A 77 8.15 15.35 5.85
CA LEU A 77 8.49 15.31 7.26
C LEU A 77 9.67 14.37 7.51
N SER A 78 10.60 14.88 8.30
CA SER A 78 11.79 14.21 8.79
C SER A 78 12.02 14.60 10.25
N THR A 79 13.02 13.99 10.88
CA THR A 79 13.39 14.30 12.27
C THR A 79 14.87 14.65 12.33
N ALA A 80 15.19 15.91 12.64
CA ALA A 80 16.54 16.37 12.91
C ALA A 80 16.95 15.96 14.32
N ILE A 81 18.23 15.66 14.52
CA ILE A 81 18.77 15.35 15.84
C ILE A 81 19.36 16.62 16.41
N ILE A 82 18.85 17.07 17.55
CA ILE A 82 19.36 18.22 18.29
C ILE A 82 20.05 17.70 19.55
N THR A 83 21.23 18.25 19.85
CA THR A 83 22.00 17.92 21.04
C THR A 83 21.91 19.09 22.02
N THR A 84 21.50 18.82 23.25
CA THR A 84 21.46 19.83 24.33
C THR A 84 22.86 20.10 24.87
N TYR A 85 22.99 21.10 25.74
CA TYR A 85 24.26 21.43 26.40
C TYR A 85 24.77 20.30 27.32
N ASP A 86 23.86 19.50 27.88
CA ASP A 86 24.15 18.31 28.70
C ASP A 86 24.36 17.03 27.84
N ASP A 87 24.61 17.19 26.53
CA ASP A 87 24.87 16.10 25.56
C ASP A 87 23.72 15.10 25.39
N VAL A 88 22.48 15.53 25.71
CA VAL A 88 21.26 14.75 25.47
C VAL A 88 20.75 15.01 24.06
N ARG A 89 20.53 13.94 23.29
CA ARG A 89 20.06 13.98 21.91
C ARG A 89 18.57 13.69 21.83
N TYR A 90 17.81 14.61 21.25
CA TYR A 90 16.38 14.44 20.98
C TYR A 90 16.06 14.73 19.51
N GLY A 91 14.90 14.26 19.06
CA GLY A 91 14.44 14.49 17.70
C GLY A 91 13.58 15.74 17.61
N LEU A 92 13.80 16.60 16.63
CA LEU A 92 12.91 17.72 16.30
C LEU A 92 12.35 17.50 14.90
N TYR A 93 11.02 17.55 14.75
CA TYR A 93 10.42 17.44 13.41
C TYR A 93 10.91 18.59 12.51
N THR A 94 11.27 18.24 11.28
CA THR A 94 11.75 19.16 10.24
C THR A 94 11.25 18.72 8.88
N ASN A 95 11.33 19.57 7.87
CA ASN A 95 11.13 19.18 6.47
C ASN A 95 12.50 18.97 5.83
N LYS A 96 12.84 17.73 5.49
CA LYS A 96 14.14 17.42 4.85
C LYS A 96 14.02 16.31 3.83
N ASP A 97 13.03 15.46 3.98
CA ASP A 97 12.90 14.26 3.17
C ASP A 97 12.26 14.57 1.82
N TYR A 98 12.52 13.69 0.87
CA TYR A 98 12.07 13.81 -0.51
C TYR A 98 11.64 12.43 -1.02
N GLY A 99 10.56 12.44 -1.78
CA GLY A 99 10.02 11.26 -2.43
C GLY A 99 9.62 11.57 -3.85
N ASN A 100 9.59 10.53 -4.69
CA ASN A 100 8.98 10.61 -5.99
C ASN A 100 8.12 9.39 -6.30
N ARG A 101 7.14 9.63 -7.16
CA ARG A 101 6.26 8.61 -7.68
C ARG A 101 6.12 8.81 -9.17
N LYS A 102 6.41 7.78 -9.94
CA LYS A 102 6.28 7.81 -11.39
C LYS A 102 5.67 6.52 -11.89
N GLY A 103 4.92 6.60 -12.97
CA GLY A 103 4.25 5.43 -13.49
C GLY A 103 3.55 5.63 -14.81
N LEU A 104 3.00 4.52 -15.26
CA LEU A 104 2.21 4.35 -16.46
C LEU A 104 0.89 3.70 -16.06
N GLU A 105 -0.21 4.27 -16.51
CA GLU A 105 -1.55 3.72 -16.42
C GLU A 105 -2.06 3.43 -17.82
N VAL A 106 -2.61 2.23 -17.99
CA VAL A 106 -3.27 1.80 -19.21
C VAL A 106 -4.65 1.29 -18.84
N GLY A 107 -5.68 1.99 -19.31
CA GLY A 107 -7.08 1.61 -19.20
C GLY A 107 -7.61 1.18 -20.56
N ILE A 108 -8.33 0.07 -20.60
CA ILE A 108 -9.08 -0.36 -21.78
C ILE A 108 -10.51 -0.59 -21.34
N ASP A 109 -11.46 0.07 -21.97
CA ASP A 109 -12.88 -0.09 -21.70
C ASP A 109 -13.58 -0.53 -22.98
N ALA A 110 -14.32 -1.63 -22.88
CA ALA A 110 -15.05 -2.24 -23.97
C ALA A 110 -16.52 -2.36 -23.59
N THR A 111 -17.43 -1.86 -24.42
CA THR A 111 -18.87 -2.01 -24.25
C THR A 111 -19.50 -2.39 -25.58
N PHE A 112 -20.00 -3.62 -25.65
CA PHE A 112 -20.65 -4.16 -26.84
C PHE A 112 -22.05 -4.67 -26.47
N SER A 113 -23.05 -3.81 -26.68
CA SER A 113 -24.46 -4.11 -26.42
C SER A 113 -24.75 -4.48 -24.95
N ARG A 114 -24.64 -5.78 -24.62
CA ARG A 114 -24.90 -6.32 -23.28
C ARG A 114 -23.62 -6.71 -22.56
N PHE A 115 -22.52 -6.87 -23.27
CA PHE A 115 -21.22 -7.14 -22.69
C PHE A 115 -20.50 -5.84 -22.39
N TYR A 116 -19.88 -5.78 -21.22
CA TYR A 116 -18.93 -4.74 -20.90
C TYR A 116 -17.69 -5.38 -20.30
N GLY A 117 -16.55 -4.76 -20.49
CA GLY A 117 -15.31 -5.15 -19.86
C GLY A 117 -14.42 -3.94 -19.67
N SER A 118 -13.63 -3.95 -18.61
CA SER A 118 -12.63 -2.94 -18.36
C SER A 118 -11.36 -3.60 -17.86
N VAL A 119 -10.21 -3.11 -18.31
CA VAL A 119 -8.90 -3.57 -17.87
C VAL A 119 -8.08 -2.34 -17.53
N ASN A 120 -7.67 -2.23 -16.27
CA ASN A 120 -6.85 -1.16 -15.77
C ASN A 120 -5.53 -1.74 -15.28
N TYR A 121 -4.43 -1.31 -15.88
CA TYR A 121 -3.09 -1.71 -15.52
C TYR A 121 -2.28 -0.49 -15.10
N THR A 122 -1.65 -0.58 -13.93
CA THR A 122 -0.76 0.45 -13.41
C THR A 122 0.62 -0.15 -13.20
N LEU A 123 1.63 0.47 -13.82
CA LEU A 123 3.03 0.29 -13.51
C LEU A 123 3.50 1.50 -12.70
N GLN A 124 3.89 1.32 -11.44
CA GLN A 124 4.31 2.41 -10.56
C GLN A 124 5.68 2.13 -9.93
N TYR A 125 6.45 3.19 -9.75
CA TYR A 125 7.65 3.21 -8.91
C TYR A 125 7.51 4.33 -7.90
N THR A 126 7.53 3.97 -6.62
CA THR A 126 7.51 4.90 -5.49
C THR A 126 8.83 4.79 -4.74
N ARG A 127 9.60 5.88 -4.69
CA ARG A 127 10.86 5.91 -3.98
C ARG A 127 10.97 7.15 -3.10
N GLY A 128 11.70 7.03 -2.00
CA GLY A 128 12.02 8.16 -1.14
C GLY A 128 13.32 7.91 -0.38
N ASN A 129 13.84 8.94 0.26
CA ASN A 129 15.03 8.83 1.09
C ASN A 129 14.73 8.30 2.51
N ALA A 130 13.47 8.38 2.95
CA ALA A 130 12.97 7.82 4.20
C ALA A 130 11.58 7.18 3.99
N ASP A 131 11.33 6.05 4.65
CA ASP A 131 10.04 5.35 4.63
C ASP A 131 9.07 5.88 5.69
N ASN A 132 9.60 6.52 6.73
CA ASN A 132 8.84 7.20 7.76
C ASN A 132 9.57 8.46 8.29
N PRO A 133 8.84 9.42 8.88
CA PRO A 133 9.43 10.70 9.31
C PRO A 133 10.50 10.62 10.41
N THR A 134 10.50 9.53 11.20
CA THR A 134 11.44 9.34 12.31
C THR A 134 12.61 8.42 11.94
N GLN A 135 12.71 8.00 10.69
CA GLN A 135 13.69 7.00 10.26
C GLN A 135 15.13 7.47 10.49
N THR A 136 15.44 8.73 10.16
CA THR A 136 16.77 9.30 10.40
C THR A 136 17.14 9.30 11.89
N PHE A 137 16.17 9.66 12.74
CA PHE A 137 16.35 9.69 14.20
C PHE A 137 16.53 8.29 14.80
N THR A 138 15.66 7.35 14.43
CA THR A 138 15.72 5.96 14.91
C THR A 138 16.98 5.24 14.44
N ARG A 139 17.45 5.51 13.21
CA ARG A 139 18.72 4.96 12.71
C ARG A 139 19.92 5.49 13.49
N ALA A 140 19.98 6.80 13.76
CA ALA A 140 21.05 7.37 14.56
C ALA A 140 21.08 6.81 15.99
N GLY A 141 19.93 6.63 16.63
CA GLY A 141 19.83 5.97 17.95
C GLY A 141 20.32 4.52 17.94
N ASN A 142 20.15 3.81 16.82
CA ASN A 142 20.68 2.46 16.60
C ASN A 142 22.13 2.44 16.08
N SER A 143 22.83 3.58 16.06
CA SER A 143 24.20 3.70 15.52
C SER A 143 24.30 3.27 14.05
N MET A 144 23.29 3.58 13.25
CA MET A 144 23.24 3.31 11.82
C MET A 144 23.34 4.60 11.00
N ASP A 145 24.06 4.54 9.89
CA ASP A 145 24.22 5.68 8.98
C ASP A 145 22.90 6.10 8.32
N PRO A 146 22.73 7.41 8.00
CA PRO A 146 21.57 7.90 7.27
C PRO A 146 21.54 7.36 5.84
N ILE A 147 20.34 7.28 5.27
CA ILE A 147 20.15 6.82 3.90
C ILE A 147 20.35 7.99 2.93
N ALA A 148 21.47 8.01 2.22
CA ALA A 148 21.80 9.07 1.25
C ALA A 148 21.24 8.82 -0.16
N ARG A 149 20.27 7.91 -0.33
CA ARG A 149 19.73 7.51 -1.64
C ARG A 149 18.24 7.25 -1.61
N LEU A 150 17.62 7.23 -2.79
CA LEU A 150 16.21 6.88 -2.93
C LEU A 150 16.02 5.36 -2.89
N ILE A 151 15.36 4.89 -1.84
CA ILE A 151 14.94 3.50 -1.65
C ILE A 151 13.45 3.33 -2.01
N PRO A 152 12.99 2.13 -2.36
CA PRO A 152 11.57 1.85 -2.43
C PRO A 152 10.86 2.14 -1.10
N LEU A 153 9.67 2.75 -1.16
CA LEU A 153 8.83 2.93 0.02
C LEU A 153 8.04 1.64 0.30
N SER A 154 7.58 1.43 1.53
CA SER A 154 6.94 0.19 1.99
C SER A 154 5.65 -0.13 1.22
N TRP A 155 5.00 0.90 0.66
CA TRP A 155 3.84 0.80 -0.22
C TRP A 155 4.19 0.88 -1.72
N ASP A 156 5.46 0.74 -2.09
CA ASP A 156 5.86 0.57 -3.49
C ASP A 156 5.29 -0.74 -4.03
N GLN A 157 4.34 -0.61 -4.94
CA GLN A 157 3.73 -1.71 -5.67
C GLN A 157 3.95 -1.49 -7.17
N ARG A 158 4.69 -2.39 -7.81
CA ARG A 158 5.11 -2.21 -9.19
C ARG A 158 3.99 -2.42 -10.19
N HIS A 159 3.24 -3.50 -10.05
CA HIS A 159 2.22 -3.90 -10.99
C HIS A 159 0.89 -4.06 -10.27
N THR A 160 -0.14 -3.40 -10.79
CA THR A 160 -1.52 -3.54 -10.36
C THR A 160 -2.36 -3.72 -11.61
N LEU A 161 -3.18 -4.77 -11.65
CA LEU A 161 -4.07 -5.08 -12.75
C LEU A 161 -5.45 -5.37 -12.19
N ASN A 162 -6.44 -4.62 -12.65
CA ASN A 162 -7.85 -4.82 -12.35
C ASN A 162 -8.56 -5.09 -13.65
N ALA A 163 -9.20 -6.25 -13.79
CA ALA A 163 -9.91 -6.63 -15.00
C ALA A 163 -11.33 -7.04 -14.63
N THR A 164 -12.32 -6.31 -15.15
CA THR A 164 -13.73 -6.63 -15.01
C THR A 164 -14.28 -7.09 -16.35
N VAL A 165 -15.07 -8.15 -16.34
CA VAL A 165 -15.91 -8.55 -17.47
C VAL A 165 -17.31 -8.79 -16.96
N GLY A 166 -18.30 -8.27 -17.67
CA GLY A 166 -19.69 -8.39 -17.28
C GLY A 166 -20.62 -8.53 -18.46
N TYR A 167 -21.77 -9.12 -18.17
CA TYR A 167 -22.88 -9.25 -19.08
C TYR A 167 -24.12 -8.73 -18.35
N ASN A 168 -24.76 -7.71 -18.88
CA ASN A 168 -25.91 -7.08 -18.26
C ASN A 168 -27.11 -7.06 -19.22
N THR A 169 -28.27 -7.43 -18.69
CA THR A 169 -29.56 -7.38 -19.40
C THR A 169 -30.59 -6.67 -18.52
N ARG A 170 -31.79 -6.45 -19.06
CA ARG A 170 -32.89 -5.84 -18.29
C ARG A 170 -33.36 -6.68 -17.10
N LYS A 171 -33.18 -8.02 -17.12
CA LYS A 171 -33.68 -8.92 -16.07
C LYS A 171 -32.59 -9.53 -15.22
N TYR A 172 -31.37 -9.62 -15.72
CA TYR A 172 -30.27 -10.22 -14.98
C TYR A 172 -28.95 -9.67 -15.49
N GLY A 173 -27.96 -9.67 -14.61
CA GLY A 173 -26.61 -9.31 -14.97
C GLY A 173 -25.61 -10.04 -14.10
N MET A 174 -24.43 -10.26 -14.64
CA MET A 174 -23.31 -10.86 -13.94
C MET A 174 -22.03 -10.12 -14.30
N ASN A 175 -21.09 -10.07 -13.37
CA ASN A 175 -19.73 -9.66 -13.64
C ASN A 175 -18.73 -10.47 -12.81
N LEU A 176 -17.53 -10.53 -13.36
CA LEU A 176 -16.34 -11.08 -12.74
C LEU A 176 -15.30 -9.97 -12.72
N THR A 177 -14.71 -9.72 -11.57
CA THR A 177 -13.60 -8.78 -11.43
C THR A 177 -12.40 -9.50 -10.87
N GLY A 178 -11.33 -9.58 -11.66
CA GLY A 178 -10.04 -10.08 -11.24
C GLY A 178 -9.12 -8.95 -10.81
N TYR A 179 -8.40 -9.18 -9.72
CA TYR A 179 -7.39 -8.29 -9.18
C TYR A 179 -6.07 -9.05 -9.16
N TYR A 180 -5.02 -8.44 -9.71
CA TYR A 180 -3.66 -8.91 -9.59
C TYR A 180 -2.77 -7.78 -9.10
N ASN A 181 -2.07 -8.04 -8.01
CA ASN A 181 -1.22 -7.10 -7.31
C ASN A 181 0.16 -7.72 -7.16
N SER A 182 1.20 -7.12 -7.74
CA SER A 182 2.56 -7.47 -7.33
C SER A 182 2.71 -7.17 -5.84
N GLY A 183 3.44 -7.98 -5.09
CA GLY A 183 3.61 -7.71 -3.66
C GLY A 183 4.29 -6.36 -3.41
N THR A 184 3.93 -5.73 -2.30
CA THR A 184 4.62 -4.53 -1.82
C THR A 184 5.99 -4.89 -1.25
N THR A 185 6.84 -3.89 -1.02
CA THR A 185 8.16 -4.14 -0.44
C THR A 185 8.10 -4.53 1.04
N PHE A 186 9.12 -5.25 1.49
CA PHE A 186 9.38 -5.50 2.90
C PHE A 186 10.89 -5.45 3.16
N THR A 187 11.26 -5.31 4.43
CA THR A 187 12.66 -5.34 4.85
C THR A 187 13.06 -6.77 5.15
N TRP A 188 13.75 -7.40 4.22
CA TRP A 188 14.38 -8.70 4.41
C TRP A 188 15.61 -8.56 5.32
N THR A 189 15.66 -9.42 6.34
CA THR A 189 16.76 -9.48 7.29
C THR A 189 17.33 -10.90 7.33
N PRO A 190 18.61 -11.10 7.00
CA PRO A 190 19.23 -12.41 7.13
C PRO A 190 19.37 -12.79 8.60
N LEU A 191 19.36 -14.09 8.87
CA LEU A 191 19.84 -14.61 10.14
C LEU A 191 21.36 -14.51 10.16
N THR A 192 21.91 -13.61 10.95
CA THR A 192 23.36 -13.43 11.09
C THR A 192 23.79 -13.38 12.54
N ASP A 193 24.92 -14.02 12.83
CA ASP A 193 25.65 -13.89 14.11
C ASP A 193 26.43 -12.56 14.21
N SER A 194 26.58 -11.82 13.09
CA SER A 194 27.31 -10.55 13.02
C SER A 194 26.39 -9.36 12.80
N ARG A 195 26.49 -8.37 13.69
CA ARG A 195 25.72 -7.10 13.62
C ARG A 195 26.09 -6.23 12.41
N LEU A 196 27.26 -6.45 11.80
CA LEU A 196 27.74 -5.67 10.64
C LEU A 196 26.94 -5.96 9.36
N ALA A 197 26.32 -7.13 9.23
CA ALA A 197 25.52 -7.47 8.06
C ALA A 197 24.27 -6.57 7.93
N LEU A 198 23.69 -6.13 9.06
CA LEU A 198 22.52 -5.27 9.11
C LEU A 198 22.80 -3.81 8.71
N VAL A 199 24.07 -3.38 8.77
CA VAL A 199 24.47 -2.00 8.41
C VAL A 199 24.38 -1.78 6.89
N ASN A 200 24.63 -2.83 6.09
CA ASN A 200 24.62 -2.75 4.63
C ASN A 200 23.23 -3.00 4.00
N LEU A 201 22.24 -3.41 4.78
CA LEU A 201 20.90 -3.69 4.30
C LEU A 201 20.01 -2.46 4.51
N TYR A 202 19.54 -1.92 3.39
CA TYR A 202 18.55 -0.85 3.40
C TYR A 202 17.17 -1.44 3.66
N PRO A 203 16.25 -0.68 4.28
CA PRO A 203 14.87 -1.11 4.41
C PRO A 203 14.22 -1.28 3.02
N ASN A 204 13.14 -2.05 2.97
CA ASN A 204 12.35 -2.29 1.75
C ASN A 204 13.18 -2.84 0.58
N ASN A 205 14.12 -3.73 0.89
CA ASN A 205 15.07 -4.34 -0.04
C ASN A 205 14.52 -5.56 -0.82
N ALA A 206 13.36 -6.10 -0.45
CA ALA A 206 12.74 -7.24 -1.09
C ALA A 206 11.23 -7.01 -1.32
N TYR A 207 10.59 -7.83 -2.15
CA TYR A 207 9.18 -7.74 -2.48
C TYR A 207 8.42 -8.97 -1.98
N LYS A 208 7.23 -8.74 -1.44
CA LYS A 208 6.30 -9.80 -1.04
C LYS A 208 5.83 -10.61 -2.27
N PRO A 209 5.28 -11.82 -2.06
CA PRO A 209 4.60 -12.56 -3.11
C PRO A 209 3.44 -11.75 -3.71
N ALA A 210 3.16 -11.98 -5.00
CA ALA A 210 2.02 -11.36 -5.65
C ALA A 210 0.69 -11.93 -5.12
N ASN A 211 -0.32 -11.08 -5.10
CA ASN A 211 -1.67 -11.43 -4.68
C ASN A 211 -2.61 -11.44 -5.88
N PHE A 212 -3.52 -12.41 -5.91
CA PHE A 212 -4.55 -12.53 -6.92
C PHE A 212 -5.89 -12.93 -6.30
N SER A 213 -6.95 -12.25 -6.70
CA SER A 213 -8.32 -12.61 -6.31
C SER A 213 -9.28 -12.39 -7.47
N VAL A 214 -10.36 -13.15 -7.48
CA VAL A 214 -11.46 -12.93 -8.42
C VAL A 214 -12.75 -12.86 -7.63
N ASP A 215 -13.51 -11.80 -7.86
CA ASP A 215 -14.81 -11.60 -7.27
C ASP A 215 -15.89 -11.77 -8.33
N PHE A 216 -17.02 -12.34 -7.93
CA PHE A 216 -18.20 -12.51 -8.76
C PHE A 216 -19.36 -11.71 -8.18
N ASN A 217 -20.11 -11.03 -9.04
CA ASN A 217 -21.38 -10.42 -8.69
C ASN A 217 -22.43 -10.82 -9.72
N GLY A 218 -23.54 -11.39 -9.28
CA GLY A 218 -24.68 -11.73 -10.11
C GLY A 218 -25.96 -11.18 -9.50
N HIS A 219 -26.88 -10.72 -10.35
CA HIS A 219 -28.21 -10.31 -9.91
C HIS A 219 -29.31 -10.76 -10.88
N TYR A 220 -30.50 -10.96 -10.33
CA TYR A 220 -31.71 -11.29 -11.06
C TYR A 220 -32.87 -10.43 -10.57
N GLU A 221 -33.54 -9.74 -11.50
CA GLU A 221 -34.73 -8.93 -11.28
C GLU A 221 -35.99 -9.76 -11.54
N ILE A 222 -36.82 -9.85 -10.51
CA ILE A 222 -38.13 -10.47 -10.54
C ILE A 222 -39.16 -9.33 -10.61
N PRO A 223 -39.82 -9.14 -11.78
CA PRO A 223 -40.89 -8.16 -11.88
C PRO A 223 -42.07 -8.60 -11.01
N LEU A 224 -42.58 -7.71 -10.18
CA LEU A 224 -43.83 -7.90 -9.42
C LEU A 224 -44.97 -7.18 -10.15
N ARG A 225 -46.16 -7.10 -9.53
CA ARG A 225 -47.27 -6.33 -10.09
C ARG A 225 -46.93 -4.83 -10.09
N GLY A 226 -47.34 -4.10 -11.12
CA GLY A 226 -47.17 -2.63 -11.18
C GLY A 226 -45.73 -2.17 -11.41
N SER A 227 -45.29 -1.12 -10.70
CA SER A 227 -43.90 -0.62 -10.73
C SER A 227 -42.96 -1.40 -9.82
N TYR A 228 -43.50 -2.27 -8.95
CA TYR A 228 -42.71 -2.99 -7.97
C TYR A 228 -41.78 -4.02 -8.63
N LYS A 229 -40.54 -4.09 -8.13
CA LYS A 229 -39.53 -5.08 -8.54
C LYS A 229 -38.79 -5.62 -7.35
N MET A 230 -38.41 -6.89 -7.42
CA MET A 230 -37.53 -7.51 -6.43
C MET A 230 -36.21 -7.87 -7.12
N ARG A 231 -35.08 -7.58 -6.50
CA ARG A 231 -33.75 -7.96 -7.00
C ARG A 231 -33.09 -8.92 -6.02
N LEU A 232 -32.81 -10.13 -6.48
CA LEU A 232 -31.95 -11.08 -5.79
C LEU A 232 -30.52 -10.89 -6.31
N SER A 233 -29.55 -10.63 -5.43
CA SER A 233 -28.14 -10.51 -5.81
C SER A 233 -27.25 -11.43 -4.99
N MET A 234 -26.25 -11.99 -5.64
CA MET A 234 -25.23 -12.86 -5.08
C MET A 234 -23.85 -12.27 -5.36
N LEU A 235 -23.08 -12.05 -4.30
CA LEU A 235 -21.70 -11.60 -4.34
C LEU A 235 -20.83 -12.72 -3.79
N ILE A 236 -19.78 -13.10 -4.51
CA ILE A 236 -18.78 -14.04 -4.05
C ILE A 236 -17.43 -13.34 -4.10
N TYR A 237 -16.88 -13.02 -2.94
CA TYR A 237 -15.51 -12.51 -2.83
C TYR A 237 -14.53 -13.68 -2.81
N ASN A 238 -13.39 -13.51 -3.46
CA ASN A 238 -12.34 -14.54 -3.55
C ASN A 238 -12.91 -15.89 -4.03
N LEU A 239 -13.54 -15.89 -5.21
CA LEU A 239 -14.19 -17.03 -5.85
C LEU A 239 -13.31 -18.28 -5.92
N PHE A 240 -11.99 -18.13 -6.03
CA PHE A 240 -11.04 -19.24 -6.07
C PHE A 240 -10.49 -19.66 -4.71
N ASP A 241 -10.87 -18.98 -3.62
CA ASP A 241 -10.32 -19.20 -2.28
C ASP A 241 -8.78 -19.08 -2.24
N ALA A 242 -8.24 -18.12 -2.99
CA ALA A 242 -6.81 -17.87 -3.05
C ALA A 242 -6.32 -17.34 -1.69
N LYS A 243 -5.24 -17.95 -1.17
CA LYS A 243 -4.60 -17.56 0.11
C LYS A 243 -3.47 -16.57 -0.16
N ASN A 244 -3.84 -15.31 -0.31
CA ASN A 244 -2.88 -14.25 -0.61
C ASN A 244 -2.10 -13.86 0.65
N GLU A 245 -0.77 -13.75 0.53
CA GLU A 245 0.12 -13.40 1.64
C GLU A 245 0.15 -11.86 1.84
N LEU A 246 -0.45 -11.37 2.92
CA LEU A 246 -0.55 -9.93 3.26
C LEU A 246 0.63 -9.46 4.11
N VAL A 247 1.00 -10.28 5.08
CA VAL A 247 2.13 -10.07 5.99
C VAL A 247 3.08 -11.24 5.83
N VAL A 248 4.36 -10.93 5.66
CA VAL A 248 5.41 -11.92 5.45
C VAL A 248 6.44 -11.81 6.56
N ASP A 249 7.07 -12.93 6.89
CA ASP A 249 8.21 -12.95 7.78
C ASP A 249 9.43 -12.27 7.14
N SER A 250 10.20 -11.52 7.92
CA SER A 250 11.34 -10.75 7.40
C SER A 250 12.51 -11.64 6.97
N THR A 251 12.60 -12.90 7.43
CA THR A 251 13.70 -13.81 7.09
C THR A 251 13.39 -14.65 5.86
N THR A 252 12.14 -15.11 5.72
CA THR A 252 11.73 -15.98 4.61
C THR A 252 11.04 -15.24 3.46
N GLY A 253 10.45 -14.06 3.74
CA GLY A 253 9.59 -13.35 2.79
C GLY A 253 8.27 -14.06 2.52
N ARG A 254 7.86 -15.02 3.36
CA ARG A 254 6.61 -15.77 3.23
C ARG A 254 5.74 -15.65 4.48
N ALA A 255 4.42 -15.71 4.31
CA ALA A 255 3.46 -15.74 5.40
C ALA A 255 3.54 -17.08 6.14
N ASN A 256 3.49 -17.03 7.47
CA ASN A 256 3.47 -18.22 8.34
C ASN A 256 4.66 -19.18 8.12
N GLN A 257 5.78 -18.66 7.62
CA GLN A 257 7.03 -19.40 7.49
C GLN A 257 8.14 -18.59 8.13
N GLN A 258 8.82 -19.17 9.10
CA GLN A 258 9.96 -18.56 9.76
C GLN A 258 11.06 -19.60 9.86
N ILE A 259 12.32 -19.17 9.74
CA ILE A 259 13.45 -20.05 10.03
C ILE A 259 13.55 -20.18 11.56
N VAL A 260 13.31 -21.39 12.07
CA VAL A 260 13.28 -21.69 13.51
C VAL A 260 14.64 -22.25 13.96
N ARG A 261 15.24 -21.67 15.01
CA ARG A 261 16.48 -22.20 15.60
C ARG A 261 16.19 -23.00 16.88
N GLU A 262 17.13 -23.85 17.27
CA GLU A 262 17.03 -24.62 18.52
C GLU A 262 16.88 -23.72 19.74
N THR A 263 17.57 -22.57 19.78
CA THR A 263 17.43 -21.59 20.86
C THR A 263 16.00 -21.05 20.96
N ASP A 264 15.32 -20.86 19.83
CA ASP A 264 13.96 -20.32 19.80
C ASP A 264 12.96 -21.35 20.37
N LEU A 265 13.18 -22.64 20.07
CA LEU A 265 12.44 -23.75 20.68
C LEU A 265 12.71 -23.87 22.19
N LEU A 266 13.98 -23.77 22.59
CA LEU A 266 14.40 -23.88 24.00
C LEU A 266 13.97 -22.68 24.86
N LEU A 267 13.72 -21.52 24.27
CA LEU A 267 13.21 -20.32 24.95
C LEU A 267 11.68 -20.24 24.96
N HIS A 268 10.98 -21.09 24.21
CA HIS A 268 9.52 -21.13 24.22
C HIS A 268 9.00 -21.55 25.60
N ARG A 269 8.08 -20.77 26.16
CA ARG A 269 7.46 -21.01 27.46
C ARG A 269 5.95 -20.89 27.31
N SER A 270 5.27 -22.03 27.16
CA SER A 270 3.82 -22.11 27.11
C SER A 270 3.38 -23.56 27.25
N ASP A 271 2.36 -23.80 28.07
CA ASP A 271 1.75 -25.11 28.22
C ASP A 271 0.55 -25.30 27.27
N PHE A 272 0.13 -24.23 26.57
CA PHE A 272 -1.07 -24.23 25.72
C PHE A 272 -0.76 -24.31 24.23
N ASN A 273 0.47 -24.01 23.82
CA ASN A 273 0.86 -23.99 22.41
C ASN A 273 2.32 -24.37 22.20
N THR A 274 2.61 -24.82 20.99
CA THR A 274 3.97 -25.04 20.52
C THR A 274 4.57 -23.75 19.97
N TYR A 275 5.89 -23.71 19.79
CA TYR A 275 6.54 -22.58 19.12
C TYR A 275 5.97 -22.35 17.70
N TYR A 276 5.66 -23.43 16.97
CA TYR A 276 5.14 -23.36 15.61
C TYR A 276 3.73 -22.74 15.54
N ASP A 277 2.92 -22.88 16.58
CA ASP A 277 1.60 -22.24 16.63
C ASP A 277 1.70 -20.71 16.65
N ARG A 278 2.82 -20.15 17.13
CA ARG A 278 3.07 -18.70 17.11
C ARG A 278 3.38 -18.17 15.72
N ILE A 279 3.93 -19.01 14.85
CA ILE A 279 4.29 -18.65 13.47
C ILE A 279 3.02 -18.58 12.62
N ASN A 280 2.04 -19.43 12.91
CA ASN A 280 0.77 -19.47 12.19
C ASN A 280 -0.18 -18.37 12.67
N ASN A 281 -0.29 -17.29 11.90
CA ASN A 281 -1.28 -16.25 12.13
C ASN A 281 -2.25 -16.16 10.92
N PRO A 282 -3.55 -16.43 11.10
CA PRO A 282 -4.54 -16.26 10.04
C PRO A 282 -4.59 -14.85 9.45
N ALA A 283 -4.27 -13.82 10.24
CA ALA A 283 -4.25 -12.43 9.78
C ALA A 283 -3.14 -12.12 8.75
N ASN A 284 -2.15 -13.01 8.61
CA ASN A 284 -1.11 -12.88 7.60
C ASN A 284 -1.61 -13.22 6.18
N LEU A 285 -2.76 -13.88 6.08
CA LEU A 285 -3.37 -14.31 4.82
C LEU A 285 -4.65 -13.52 4.54
N SER A 286 -5.01 -13.39 3.26
CA SER A 286 -6.30 -12.81 2.87
C SER A 286 -7.47 -13.64 3.37
N ALA A 287 -8.62 -12.96 3.52
CA ALA A 287 -9.87 -13.62 3.83
C ALA A 287 -10.18 -14.75 2.82
N PRO A 288 -10.71 -15.88 3.30
CA PRO A 288 -11.18 -16.95 2.43
C PRO A 288 -12.41 -16.50 1.64
N ARG A 289 -12.93 -17.39 0.80
CA ARG A 289 -14.15 -17.16 0.02
C ARG A 289 -15.32 -16.72 0.90
N GLU A 290 -15.93 -15.59 0.55
CA GLU A 290 -17.10 -15.05 1.25
C GLU A 290 -18.28 -14.95 0.28
N ILE A 291 -19.44 -15.51 0.65
CA ILE A 291 -20.66 -15.46 -0.16
C ILE A 291 -21.68 -14.58 0.54
N LYS A 292 -22.14 -13.52 -0.13
CA LYS A 292 -23.22 -12.65 0.35
C LYS A 292 -24.41 -12.76 -0.59
N ILE A 293 -25.58 -13.03 -0.01
CA ILE A 293 -26.85 -13.02 -0.72
C ILE A 293 -27.64 -11.83 -0.20
N SER A 294 -28.20 -11.05 -1.12
CA SER A 294 -28.99 -9.85 -0.80
C SER A 294 -30.32 -9.87 -1.57
N LEU A 295 -31.36 -9.39 -0.91
CA LEU A 295 -32.69 -9.22 -1.48
C LEU A 295 -33.08 -7.76 -1.34
N GLY A 296 -33.32 -7.09 -2.47
CA GLY A 296 -33.78 -5.70 -2.50
C GLY A 296 -35.18 -5.59 -3.08
N PHE A 297 -36.03 -4.77 -2.47
CA PHE A 297 -37.36 -4.41 -2.99
C PHE A 297 -37.32 -2.96 -3.50
N TYR A 298 -37.81 -2.75 -4.71
CA TYR A 298 -37.89 -1.45 -5.38
C TYR A 298 -39.35 -1.15 -5.69
N PHE A 299 -39.80 0.06 -5.36
CA PHE A 299 -41.18 0.53 -5.52
C PHE A 299 -41.27 1.68 -6.53
#